data_AF-A0A349Y8E1-F1
#
_entry.id   AF-A0A349Y8E1-F1
#
_cell.length_a   1.000
_cell.length_b   1.000
_cell.length_c   1.000
_cell.angle_alpha   90.00
_cell.angle_beta   90.00
_cell.angle_gamma   90.00
#
_symmetry.space_group_name_H-M   'P 1'
#
loop_
_entity.id
_entity.type
_entity.pdbx_description
1 polymer ?
#
loop_
_entity_poly.entity_id
_entity_poly.type
_entity_poly.pdbx_seq_one_letter_code
_entity_poly.pdbx_strand_id
1 'polypeptide(L)'
;MPGPLMTGLRTLFLDHYEAFRKRLRRRLGSDDLAMDALQETWLRVERMGSTQPQRNPVAYLFRMAVNAATDQRIAHGRVLTGAEVEALMDEAPDYLDPSDVAHGRSELAALADALRELPERQRAILIAARIDQQ
;
A
#
# COMPACT_ATOMS: atom_id res chain seq x y z
N MET A 1 -8.41 -30.19 -9.83
CA MET A 1 -8.27 -29.78 -8.42
C MET A 1 -7.20 -28.69 -8.33
N PRO A 2 -7.54 -27.39 -8.17
CA PRO A 2 -6.52 -26.37 -7.89
C PRO A 2 -6.14 -26.47 -6.40
N GLY A 3 -4.84 -26.56 -6.10
CA GLY A 3 -4.30 -27.00 -4.81
C GLY A 3 -4.30 -25.95 -3.68
N PRO A 4 -3.89 -26.36 -2.45
CA PRO A 4 -4.02 -25.62 -1.17
C PRO A 4 -3.24 -24.29 -1.07
N LEU A 5 -2.55 -23.88 -2.14
CA LEU A 5 -1.57 -22.79 -2.14
C LEU A 5 -2.13 -21.47 -2.68
N MET A 6 -3.24 -21.52 -3.44
CA MET A 6 -3.94 -20.31 -3.95
C MET A 6 -4.68 -19.53 -2.85
N THR A 7 -4.89 -20.17 -1.70
CA THR A 7 -5.67 -19.67 -0.57
C THR A 7 -4.86 -18.73 0.32
N GLY A 8 -3.52 -18.85 0.37
CA GLY A 8 -2.68 -18.19 1.38
C GLY A 8 -2.68 -16.65 1.31
N LEU A 9 -2.37 -16.08 0.13
CA LEU A 9 -2.27 -14.62 -0.01
C LEU A 9 -3.65 -13.92 0.06
N ARG A 10 -4.70 -14.59 -0.45
CA ARG A 10 -6.09 -14.12 -0.33
C ARG A 10 -6.56 -14.11 1.11
N THR A 11 -6.34 -15.21 1.84
CA THR A 11 -6.71 -15.31 3.26
C THR A 11 -5.98 -14.26 4.07
N LEU A 12 -4.65 -14.14 3.87
CA LEU A 12 -3.85 -13.13 4.55
C LEU A 12 -4.29 -11.70 4.23
N PHE A 13 -4.69 -11.43 2.98
CA PHE A 13 -5.23 -10.11 2.61
C PHE A 13 -6.54 -9.81 3.33
N LEU A 14 -7.44 -10.80 3.43
CA LEU A 14 -8.71 -10.66 4.14
C LEU A 14 -8.50 -10.49 5.65
N ASP A 15 -7.58 -11.25 6.25
CA ASP A 15 -7.24 -11.16 7.68
C ASP A 15 -6.70 -9.77 8.07
N HIS A 16 -6.03 -9.09 7.14
CA HIS A 16 -5.45 -7.76 7.34
C HIS A 16 -6.26 -6.61 6.70
N TYR A 17 -7.43 -6.90 6.12
CA TYR A 17 -8.19 -5.94 5.30
C TYR A 17 -8.48 -4.63 6.04
N GLU A 18 -8.99 -4.72 7.27
CA GLU A 18 -9.36 -3.55 8.07
C GLU A 18 -8.12 -2.75 8.51
N ALA A 19 -7.02 -3.42 8.84
CA ALA A 19 -5.77 -2.76 9.16
C ALA A 19 -5.21 -1.98 7.95
N PHE A 20 -5.30 -2.57 6.76
CA PHE A 20 -4.91 -1.91 5.52
C PHE A 20 -5.82 -0.72 5.20
N ARG A 21 -7.14 -0.87 5.33
CA ARG A 21 -8.11 0.22 5.14
C ARG A 21 -7.81 1.38 6.06
N LYS A 22 -7.67 1.14 7.38
CA LYS A 22 -7.39 2.17 8.38
C LYS A 22 -6.11 2.94 8.04
N ARG A 23 -5.07 2.22 7.62
CA ARG A 23 -3.78 2.81 7.28
C ARG A 23 -3.77 3.53 5.93
N LEU A 24 -4.49 3.03 4.93
CA LEU A 24 -4.68 3.69 3.63
C LEU A 24 -5.53 4.94 3.78
N ARG A 25 -6.64 4.89 4.53
CA ARG A 25 -7.50 6.04 4.81
C ARG A 25 -6.70 7.19 5.40
N ARG A 26 -5.82 6.91 6.38
CA ARG A 26 -4.93 7.94 6.95
C ARG A 26 -3.93 8.51 5.96
N ARG A 27 -3.45 7.67 5.04
CA ARG A 27 -2.45 8.08 4.05
C ARG A 27 -3.06 8.84 2.87
N LEU A 28 -4.31 8.55 2.53
CA LEU A 28 -5.02 9.09 1.37
C LEU A 28 -6.00 10.22 1.75
N GLY A 29 -6.35 10.37 3.03
CA GLY A 29 -7.35 11.34 3.50
C GLY A 29 -8.80 10.93 3.20
N SER A 30 -9.03 9.88 2.42
CA SER A 30 -10.36 9.43 1.98
C SER A 30 -10.53 7.92 2.18
N ASP A 31 -11.67 7.53 2.73
CA ASP A 31 -12.04 6.12 2.90
C ASP A 31 -12.42 5.47 1.57
N ASP A 32 -13.05 6.22 0.66
CA ASP A 32 -13.39 5.75 -0.68
C ASP A 32 -12.12 5.41 -1.48
N LEU A 33 -11.13 6.30 -1.47
CA LEU A 33 -9.83 6.03 -2.12
C LEU A 33 -9.10 4.84 -1.49
N ALA A 34 -9.26 4.64 -0.17
CA ALA A 34 -8.70 3.48 0.50
C ALA A 34 -9.37 2.18 0.05
N MET A 35 -10.70 2.18 -0.04
CA MET A 35 -11.49 1.02 -0.50
C MET A 35 -11.21 0.69 -1.96
N ASP A 36 -11.10 1.69 -2.82
CA ASP A 36 -10.76 1.52 -4.24
C ASP A 36 -9.36 0.92 -4.42
N ALA A 37 -8.38 1.40 -3.64
CA ALA A 37 -7.03 0.85 -3.65
C ALA A 37 -6.99 -0.61 -3.16
N LEU A 38 -7.78 -0.94 -2.13
CA LEU A 38 -7.92 -2.33 -1.64
C LEU A 38 -8.60 -3.23 -2.67
N GLN A 39 -9.62 -2.73 -3.36
CA GLN A 39 -10.33 -3.47 -4.38
C GLN A 39 -9.42 -3.81 -5.57
N GLU A 40 -8.67 -2.83 -6.06
CA GLU A 40 -7.70 -3.08 -7.13
C GLU A 40 -6.60 -4.06 -6.67
N THR A 41 -6.18 -3.98 -5.41
CA THR A 41 -5.23 -4.93 -4.83
C THR A 41 -5.79 -6.35 -4.80
N TRP A 42 -7.04 -6.51 -4.37
CA TRP A 42 -7.72 -7.80 -4.39
C TRP A 42 -7.74 -8.41 -5.80
N LEU A 43 -8.09 -7.61 -6.81
CA LEU A 43 -8.09 -8.05 -8.21
C LEU A 43 -6.69 -8.42 -8.71
N ARG A 44 -5.64 -7.73 -8.26
CA ARG A 44 -4.25 -8.07 -8.59
C ARG A 44 -3.79 -9.36 -7.91
N VAL A 45 -4.15 -9.55 -6.64
CA VAL A 45 -3.90 -10.78 -5.86
C VAL A 45 -4.62 -11.97 -6.50
N GLU A 46 -5.85 -11.77 -6.95
CA GLU A 46 -6.62 -12.79 -7.67
C GLU A 46 -5.93 -13.23 -8.97
N ARG A 47 -5.39 -12.28 -9.73
CA ARG A 47 -4.71 -12.52 -11.02
C ARG A 47 -3.31 -13.15 -10.87
N MET A 48 -2.62 -12.93 -9.74
CA MET A 48 -1.21 -13.35 -9.53
C MET A 48 -0.98 -14.85 -9.32
N GLY A 49 -2.04 -15.62 -9.05
CA GLY A 49 -1.95 -17.07 -8.82
C GLY A 49 -1.05 -17.44 -7.62
N SER A 50 -0.26 -18.50 -7.74
CA SER A 50 0.58 -19.08 -6.67
C SER A 50 1.94 -18.40 -6.46
N THR A 51 2.15 -17.20 -7.00
CA THR A 51 3.41 -16.45 -6.84
C THR A 51 3.45 -15.82 -5.45
N GLN A 52 4.06 -16.52 -4.48
CA GLN A 52 4.24 -15.98 -3.14
C GLN A 52 5.54 -15.18 -3.02
N PRO A 53 5.53 -13.99 -2.41
CA PRO A 53 6.74 -13.33 -1.95
C PRO A 53 7.43 -14.24 -0.91
N GLN A 54 8.71 -14.56 -1.09
CA GLN A 54 9.42 -15.44 -0.14
C GLN A 54 9.60 -14.81 1.25
N ARG A 55 9.40 -13.49 1.39
CA ARG A 55 9.62 -12.76 2.65
C ARG A 55 8.59 -11.65 2.86
N ASN A 56 8.01 -11.62 4.06
CA ASN A 56 7.03 -10.65 4.56
C ASN A 56 5.84 -10.37 3.60
N PRO A 57 4.91 -11.34 3.44
CA PRO A 57 3.78 -11.22 2.51
C PRO A 57 2.78 -10.13 2.90
N VAL A 58 2.65 -9.77 4.18
CA VAL A 58 1.79 -8.66 4.65
C VAL A 58 2.33 -7.32 4.13
N ALA A 59 3.63 -7.06 4.28
CA ALA A 59 4.25 -5.84 3.76
C ALA A 59 4.17 -5.76 2.23
N TYR A 60 4.29 -6.90 1.54
CA TYR A 60 4.10 -6.97 0.09
C TYR A 60 2.68 -6.58 -0.33
N LEU A 61 1.66 -7.13 0.33
CA LEU A 61 0.25 -6.79 0.09
C LEU A 61 -0.03 -5.31 0.33
N PHE A 62 0.46 -4.77 1.44
CA PHE A 62 0.28 -3.35 1.73
C PHE A 62 0.95 -2.46 0.69
N ARG A 63 2.17 -2.81 0.25
CA ARG A 63 2.85 -2.07 -0.82
C ARG A 63 2.07 -2.10 -2.13
N MET A 64 1.45 -3.23 -2.44
CA MET A 64 0.58 -3.36 -3.61
C MET A 64 -0.61 -2.41 -3.53
N ALA A 65 -1.23 -2.25 -2.35
CA ALA A 65 -2.33 -1.32 -2.13
C ALA A 65 -1.93 0.15 -2.22
N VAL A 66 -0.77 0.51 -1.66
CA VAL A 66 -0.20 1.85 -1.84
C VAL A 66 0.06 2.16 -3.31
N ASN A 67 0.59 1.18 -4.05
CA ASN A 67 0.85 1.34 -5.48
C ASN A 67 -0.45 1.48 -6.27
N ALA A 68 -1.48 0.66 -5.97
CA ALA A 68 -2.79 0.79 -6.59
C ALA A 68 -3.42 2.17 -6.37
N ALA A 69 -3.33 2.72 -5.15
CA ALA A 69 -3.77 4.08 -4.86
C ALA A 69 -2.99 5.14 -5.65
N THR A 70 -1.68 4.95 -5.82
CA THR A 70 -0.82 5.85 -6.60
C THR A 70 -1.19 5.81 -8.08
N ASP A 71 -1.37 4.61 -8.63
CA ASP A 71 -1.73 4.37 -10.03
C ASP A 71 -3.10 5.00 -10.33
N GLN A 72 -4.09 4.84 -9.43
CA GLN A 72 -5.38 5.49 -9.52
C GLN A 72 -5.25 7.01 -9.51
N ARG A 73 -4.46 7.59 -8.59
CA ARG A 73 -4.28 9.05 -8.52
C ARG A 73 -3.67 9.63 -9.79
N ILE A 74 -2.74 8.91 -10.43
CA ILE A 74 -2.13 9.31 -11.71
C ILE A 74 -3.14 9.16 -12.86
N ALA A 75 -3.87 8.03 -12.92
CA ALA A 75 -4.89 7.78 -13.93
C ALA A 75 -6.08 8.76 -13.84
N HIS A 76 -6.44 9.15 -12.63
CA HIS A 76 -7.44 10.16 -12.32
C HIS A 76 -6.84 11.57 -12.28
N GLY A 77 -5.70 11.80 -12.95
CA GLY A 77 -4.98 13.07 -13.10
C GLY A 77 -5.79 14.20 -13.76
N ARG A 78 -6.90 14.56 -13.12
CA ARG A 78 -7.44 15.90 -13.06
C ARG A 78 -6.57 16.61 -12.02
N VAL A 79 -5.90 17.68 -12.43
CA VAL A 79 -5.20 18.57 -11.48
C VAL A 79 -6.27 19.07 -10.52
N LEU A 80 -6.20 18.65 -9.26
CA LEU A 80 -7.07 19.18 -8.21
C LEU A 80 -6.79 20.68 -8.11
N THR A 81 -7.85 21.47 -8.15
CA THR A 81 -7.77 22.91 -7.90
C THR A 81 -7.36 23.15 -6.45
N GLY A 82 -6.76 24.31 -6.15
CA GLY A 82 -6.33 24.65 -4.78
C GLY A 82 -7.45 24.48 -3.74
N ALA A 83 -8.70 24.75 -4.11
CA ALA A 83 -9.87 24.57 -3.26
C ALA A 83 -10.22 23.09 -2.98
N GLU A 84 -10.00 22.19 -3.95
CA GLU A 84 -10.21 20.74 -3.76
C GLU A 84 -9.11 20.14 -2.86
N VAL A 85 -7.89 20.67 -2.94
CA VAL A 85 -6.80 20.31 -2.03
C VAL A 85 -7.08 20.79 -0.61
N GLU A 86 -7.59 22.01 -0.45
CA GLU A 86 -7.91 22.60 0.85
C GLU A 86 -9.07 21.87 1.55
N ALA A 87 -10.11 21.48 0.81
CA ALA A 87 -11.21 20.66 1.35
C ALA A 87 -10.74 19.27 1.83
N LEU A 88 -9.82 18.63 1.09
CA LEU A 88 -9.21 17.35 1.48
C LEU A 88 -8.29 17.46 2.70
N MET A 89 -7.66 18.63 2.90
CA MET A 89 -6.84 18.90 4.08
C MET A 89 -7.67 19.18 5.33
N ASP A 90 -8.83 19.82 5.19
CA ASP A 90 -9.79 20.02 6.29
C ASP A 90 -10.49 18.72 6.72
N GLU A 91 -10.59 17.72 5.83
CA GLU A 91 -11.16 16.40 6.14
C GLU A 91 -10.16 15.45 6.83
N ALA A 92 -8.87 15.77 6.83
CA ALA A 92 -7.86 14.96 7.51
C ALA A 92 -7.92 15.20 9.03
N PRO A 93 -8.17 14.17 9.87
CA PRO A 93 -8.13 14.37 11.31
C PRO A 93 -6.72 14.79 11.75
N ASP A 94 -6.65 15.93 12.43
CA ASP A 94 -5.43 16.60 12.91
C ASP A 94 -4.69 15.80 14.02
N TYR A 95 -5.17 14.60 14.35
CA TYR A 95 -4.57 13.71 15.33
C TYR A 95 -4.25 12.34 14.70
N LEU A 96 -2.97 11.98 14.72
CA LEU A 96 -2.57 10.58 14.61
C LEU A 96 -2.70 9.93 16.00
N ASP A 97 -3.41 8.82 16.11
CA ASP A 97 -3.41 8.01 17.32
C ASP A 97 -1.99 7.43 17.54
N PRO A 98 -1.43 7.51 18.75
CA PRO A 98 -0.10 6.96 19.08
C PRO A 98 0.12 5.52 18.61
N SER A 99 -0.92 4.68 18.63
CA SER A 99 -0.87 3.30 18.12
C SER A 99 -0.51 3.25 16.63
N ASP A 100 -0.93 4.25 15.86
CA ASP A 100 -0.72 4.31 14.41
C ASP A 100 0.65 4.83 14.05
N VAL A 101 1.15 5.79 14.83
CA VAL A 101 2.53 6.27 14.72
C VAL A 101 3.49 5.12 15.02
N ALA A 102 3.22 4.35 16.07
CA ALA A 102 4.02 3.19 16.44
C ALA A 102 3.98 2.11 15.35
N HIS A 103 2.79 1.81 14.81
CA HIS A 103 2.63 0.84 13.73
C HIS A 103 3.34 1.29 12.45
N GLY A 104 3.13 2.54 12.03
CA GLY A 104 3.80 3.11 10.86
C GLY A 104 5.33 3.13 10.97
N ARG A 105 5.87 3.39 12.18
CA ARG A 105 7.31 3.28 12.46
C ARG A 105 7.81 1.84 12.36
N SER A 106 7.07 0.87 12.91
CA SER A 106 7.41 -0.54 12.81
C SER A 106 7.46 -1.02 11.36
N GLU A 107 6.57 -0.50 10.52
CA GLU A 107 6.50 -0.91 9.11
C GLU A 107 7.55 -0.23 8.24
N LEU A 108 7.91 1.02 8.55
CA LEU A 108 9.09 1.67 7.96
C LEU A 108 10.39 0.93 8.33
N ALA A 109 10.50 0.47 9.58
CA ALA A 109 11.63 -0.35 10.01
C ALA A 109 11.68 -1.68 9.24
N ALA A 110 10.55 -2.39 9.14
CA ALA A 110 10.49 -3.64 8.36
C ALA A 110 10.83 -3.43 6.87
N LEU A 111 10.42 -2.31 6.28
CA LEU A 111 10.79 -1.96 4.91
C LEU A 111 12.29 -1.65 4.78
N ALA A 112 12.84 -0.87 5.71
CA ALA A 112 14.27 -0.56 5.73
C ALA A 112 15.10 -1.84 5.85
N ASP A 113 14.65 -2.78 6.67
CA ASP A 113 15.30 -4.08 6.86
C ASP A 113 15.26 -4.91 5.56
N ALA A 114 14.09 -5.01 4.92
CA ALA A 114 13.96 -5.71 3.64
C ALA A 114 14.80 -5.07 2.52
N LEU A 115 14.94 -3.73 2.51
CA LEU A 115 15.82 -3.04 1.56
C LEU A 115 17.30 -3.32 1.83
N ARG A 116 17.68 -3.53 3.09
CA ARG A 116 19.06 -3.89 3.47
C ARG A 116 19.43 -5.31 3.04
N GLU A 117 18.45 -6.19 2.86
CA GLU A 117 18.67 -7.55 2.35
C GLU A 117 18.96 -7.61 0.85
N LEU A 118 18.63 -6.55 0.10
CA LEU A 118 18.92 -6.46 -1.32
C LEU A 118 20.40 -6.09 -1.56
N PRO A 119 21.06 -6.69 -2.57
CA PRO A 119 22.34 -6.21 -3.07
C PRO A 119 22.27 -4.73 -3.45
N GLU A 120 23.35 -4.01 -3.20
CA GLU A 120 23.42 -2.54 -3.33
C GLU A 120 22.90 -2.02 -4.68
N ARG A 121 23.26 -2.70 -5.78
CA ARG A 121 22.82 -2.33 -7.13
C ARG A 121 21.33 -2.52 -7.35
N GLN A 122 20.71 -3.56 -6.77
CA GLN A 122 19.26 -3.78 -6.88
C GLN A 122 18.48 -2.78 -6.03
N ARG A 123 18.98 -2.46 -4.82
CA ARG A 123 18.41 -1.41 -3.98
C ARG A 123 18.46 -0.04 -4.68
N ALA A 124 19.59 0.30 -5.30
CA ALA A 124 19.75 1.57 -6.02
C ALA A 124 18.77 1.70 -7.19
N ILE A 125 18.63 0.63 -8.01
CA ILE A 125 17.66 0.60 -9.12
C ILE A 125 16.23 0.76 -8.60
N LEU A 126 15.87 0.06 -7.53
CA LEU A 126 14.53 0.13 -6.94
C LEU A 126 14.20 1.53 -6.41
N ILE A 127 15.18 2.19 -5.76
CA ILE A 127 15.04 3.56 -5.25
C ILE A 127 14.89 4.54 -6.42
N ALA A 128 15.77 4.47 -7.43
CA ALA A 128 15.73 5.34 -8.60
C ALA A 128 14.39 5.22 -9.35
N ALA A 129 13.92 3.99 -9.58
CA ALA A 129 12.63 3.74 -10.24
C ALA A 129 11.42 4.29 -9.46
N ARG A 130 11.56 4.57 -8.16
CA ARG A 130 10.46 5.05 -7.30
C ARG A 130 10.53 6.53 -6.96
N ILE A 131 11.71 7.16 -7.02
CA ILE A 131 11.93 8.57 -6.66
C ILE A 131 12.05 9.47 -7.91
N ASP A 132 12.61 8.97 -9.02
CA ASP A 132 12.88 9.79 -10.23
C ASP A 132 11.71 9.85 -11.24
N GLN A 133 10.56 9.22 -10.98
CA GLN A 133 9.34 9.38 -11.79
C GLN A 133 8.44 10.50 -11.24
N GLN A 134 8.99 11.68 -11.00
CA GLN A 134 8.22 12.90 -10.69
C GLN A 134 7.67 13.52 -11.98
#